data_AF-A0A0C1ELV3-F1
#
_entry.id   AF-A0A0C1ELV3-F1
#
_cell.length_a   1.000
_cell.length_b   1.000
_cell.length_c   1.000
_cell.angle_alpha   90.00
_cell.angle_beta   90.00
_cell.angle_gamma   90.00
#
_symmetry.space_group_name_H-M   'P 1'
#
loop_
_entity.id
_entity.type
_entity.pdbx_description
1 polymer ?
#
loop_
_entity_poly.entity_id
_entity_poly.type
_entity_poly.pdbx_seq_one_letter_code
_entity_poly.pdbx_strand_id
1 'polypeptide(L)'
;MAKINWVKSLGWTEEQLDDLRFTGYAYLRQGKYDIALAFYEALAALSPNNAYDLQTLGALYLQLNNPVKALKCFDQALKVEADHAPTLLNVAKALFMLGKKEEGLKLAQILQNEPSLTISNTAKALILAYS
;
A
#
# COMPACT_ATOMS: atom_id res chain seq x y z
N MET A 1 25.37 -6.74 0.91
CA MET A 1 25.20 -6.65 2.38
C MET A 1 24.03 -7.53 2.78
N ALA A 2 24.20 -8.42 3.76
CA ALA A 2 23.07 -9.19 4.30
C ALA A 2 22.13 -8.22 5.01
N LYS A 3 20.83 -8.23 4.68
CA LYS A 3 19.84 -7.44 5.42
C LYS A 3 19.75 -7.98 6.85
N ILE A 4 19.86 -7.10 7.85
CA ILE A 4 19.69 -7.47 9.26
C ILE A 4 18.26 -7.97 9.44
N ASN A 5 18.11 -9.17 10.00
CA ASN A 5 16.81 -9.63 10.48
C ASN A 5 16.59 -9.03 11.87
N TRP A 6 15.91 -7.88 11.91
CA TRP A 6 15.70 -7.12 13.13
C TRP A 6 14.84 -7.88 14.14
N VAL A 7 13.82 -8.61 13.69
CA VAL A 7 12.96 -9.45 14.53
C VAL A 7 13.81 -10.44 15.33
N LYS A 8 14.66 -11.21 14.63
CA LYS A 8 15.56 -12.16 15.28
C LYS A 8 16.59 -11.47 16.19
N SER A 9 17.13 -10.32 15.76
CA SER A 9 18.18 -9.60 16.49
C SER A 9 17.66 -9.00 17.81
N LEU A 10 16.39 -8.58 17.82
CA LEU A 10 15.72 -8.03 18.99
C LEU A 10 15.08 -9.12 19.87
N GLY A 11 15.12 -10.40 19.44
CA GLY A 11 14.43 -11.49 20.11
C GLY A 11 12.92 -11.39 20.03
N TRP A 12 12.39 -10.70 19.02
CA TRP A 12 10.97 -10.48 18.85
C TRP A 12 10.26 -11.69 18.25
N THR A 13 8.99 -11.85 18.61
CA THR A 13 8.09 -12.89 18.09
C THR A 13 7.16 -12.33 17.02
N GLU A 14 6.49 -13.23 16.28
CA GLU A 14 5.42 -12.84 15.34
C GLU A 14 4.26 -12.16 16.06
N GLU A 15 3.93 -12.61 17.28
CA GLU A 15 2.90 -12.00 18.12
C GLU A 15 3.16 -10.52 18.40
N GLN A 16 4.41 -10.13 18.67
CA GLN A 16 4.77 -8.73 18.89
C GLN A 16 4.64 -7.88 17.62
N LEU A 17 4.85 -8.47 16.44
CA LEU A 17 4.57 -7.79 15.17
C LEU A 17 3.08 -7.65 14.93
N ASP A 18 2.29 -8.65 15.30
CA ASP A 18 0.84 -8.62 15.20
C ASP A 18 0.26 -7.54 16.11
N ASP A 19 0.71 -7.43 17.36
CA ASP A 19 0.32 -6.36 18.28
C ASP A 19 0.64 -4.96 17.71
N LEU A 20 1.82 -4.81 17.12
CA LEU A 20 2.23 -3.58 16.47
C LEU A 20 1.31 -3.25 15.29
N ARG A 21 0.94 -4.25 14.49
CA ARG A 21 0.00 -4.12 13.36
C ARG A 21 -1.42 -3.80 13.80
N PHE A 22 -1.94 -4.47 14.83
CA PHE A 22 -3.26 -4.19 15.39
C PHE A 22 -3.33 -2.76 15.93
N THR A 23 -2.29 -2.30 16.61
CA THR A 23 -2.21 -0.93 17.13
C THR A 23 -2.17 0.09 15.99
N GLY A 24 -1.32 -0.12 14.98
CA GLY A 24 -1.25 0.73 13.79
C GLY A 24 -2.59 0.78 13.04
N TYR A 25 -3.25 -0.37 12.87
CA TYR A 25 -4.57 -0.46 12.25
C TYR A 25 -5.65 0.28 13.08
N ALA A 26 -5.62 0.18 14.41
CA ALA A 26 -6.56 0.91 15.27
C ALA A 26 -6.41 2.43 15.12
N TYR A 27 -5.19 2.95 14.97
CA TYR A 27 -4.96 4.36 14.68
C TYR A 27 -5.42 4.76 13.27
N LEU A 28 -5.20 3.91 12.27
CA LEU A 28 -5.69 4.10 10.91
C LEU A 28 -7.21 4.23 10.91
N ARG A 29 -7.92 3.36 11.63
CA ARG A 29 -9.39 3.37 11.76
C ARG A 29 -9.93 4.60 12.47
N GLN A 30 -9.13 5.23 13.32
CA GLN A 30 -9.45 6.52 13.96
C GLN A 30 -9.12 7.74 13.07
N GLY A 31 -8.56 7.54 11.88
CA GLY A 31 -8.12 8.63 11.01
C GLY A 31 -6.83 9.32 11.47
N LYS A 32 -6.12 8.76 12.46
CA LYS A 32 -4.84 9.29 12.94
C LYS A 32 -3.70 8.79 12.06
N TYR A 33 -3.67 9.26 10.81
CA TYR A 33 -2.81 8.72 9.76
C TYR A 33 -1.31 8.88 10.04
N ASP A 34 -0.88 9.99 10.63
CA ASP A 34 0.53 10.20 10.97
C ASP A 34 1.04 9.20 12.01
N ILE A 35 0.20 8.87 13.00
CA ILE A 35 0.52 7.87 14.02
C ILE A 35 0.55 6.49 13.37
N ALA A 36 -0.49 6.14 12.61
CA ALA A 36 -0.54 4.86 11.91
C ALA A 36 0.68 4.68 10.98
N LEU A 37 1.11 5.74 10.29
CA LEU A 37 2.29 5.72 9.44
C LEU A 37 3.53 5.25 10.20
N ALA A 38 3.77 5.78 11.40
CA ALA A 38 4.94 5.38 12.20
C ALA A 38 4.94 3.88 12.55
N PHE A 39 3.77 3.30 12.87
CA PHE A 39 3.63 1.86 13.11
C PHE A 39 3.95 1.04 11.86
N TYR A 40 3.43 1.44 10.70
CA TYR A 40 3.65 0.70 9.45
C TYR A 40 5.06 0.89 8.88
N GLU A 41 5.71 2.04 9.11
CA GLU A 41 7.13 2.23 8.81
C GLU A 41 8.02 1.31 9.68
N ALA A 42 7.68 1.16 10.96
CA ALA A 42 8.37 0.21 11.84
C ALA A 42 8.16 -1.24 11.39
N LEU A 43 6.93 -1.63 11.05
CA LEU A 43 6.63 -2.97 10.52
C LEU A 43 7.40 -3.26 9.22
N ALA A 44 7.48 -2.30 8.30
CA ALA A 44 8.25 -2.47 7.07
C ALA A 44 9.77 -2.58 7.33
N ALA A 45 10.30 -1.97 8.39
CA ALA A 45 11.69 -2.14 8.79
C ALA A 45 11.96 -3.51 9.44
N LEU A 46 11.04 -3.99 10.27
CA LEU A 46 11.14 -5.26 10.98
C LEU A 46 10.91 -6.46 10.03
N SER A 47 9.93 -6.35 9.16
CA SER A 47 9.44 -7.39 8.24
C SER A 47 9.30 -6.85 6.81
N PRO A 48 10.41 -6.64 6.10
CA PRO A 48 10.45 -5.90 4.82
C PRO A 48 9.76 -6.59 3.64
N ASN A 49 9.28 -7.81 3.80
CA ASN A 49 8.63 -8.60 2.74
C ASN A 49 7.17 -8.94 3.09
N ASN A 50 6.59 -8.35 4.15
CA ASN A 50 5.18 -8.58 4.47
C ASN A 50 4.31 -7.76 3.50
N ALA A 51 3.60 -8.45 2.61
CA ALA A 51 2.77 -7.81 1.58
C ALA A 51 1.71 -6.89 2.19
N TYR A 52 0.96 -7.38 3.19
CA TYR A 52 -0.10 -6.63 3.85
C TYR A 52 0.40 -5.31 4.47
N ASP A 53 1.53 -5.36 5.16
CA ASP A 53 2.12 -4.17 5.79
C ASP A 53 2.57 -3.15 4.76
N LEU A 54 3.22 -3.61 3.68
CA LEU A 54 3.66 -2.75 2.57
C LEU A 54 2.47 -2.14 1.81
N GLN A 55 1.39 -2.90 1.61
CA GLN A 55 0.16 -2.40 1.00
C GLN A 55 -0.46 -1.30 1.86
N THR A 56 -0.56 -1.54 3.17
CA THR A 56 -1.14 -0.56 4.11
C THR A 56 -0.27 0.68 4.25
N LEU A 57 1.05 0.51 4.31
CA LEU A 57 2.01 1.61 4.31
C LEU A 57 1.91 2.46 3.04
N GLY A 58 1.81 1.82 1.88
CA GLY A 58 1.63 2.53 0.61
C GLY A 58 0.32 3.32 0.57
N ALA A 59 -0.77 2.75 1.08
CA ALA A 59 -2.06 3.45 1.18
C ALA A 59 -1.99 4.65 2.13
N LEU A 60 -1.30 4.52 3.27
CA LEU A 60 -1.06 5.64 4.19
C LEU A 60 -0.24 6.76 3.54
N TYR A 61 0.81 6.41 2.79
CA TYR A 61 1.57 7.42 2.04
C TYR A 61 0.72 8.13 0.99
N LEU A 62 -0.20 7.45 0.29
CA LEU A 62 -1.14 8.15 -0.61
C LEU A 62 -2.06 9.09 0.15
N GLN A 63 -2.61 8.63 1.28
CA GLN A 63 -3.50 9.44 2.11
C GLN A 63 -2.80 10.72 2.62
N LEU A 64 -1.49 10.63 2.85
CA LEU A 64 -0.63 11.75 3.26
C LEU A 64 0.04 12.46 2.08
N ASN A 65 -0.52 12.35 0.88
CA ASN A 65 -0.08 13.03 -0.34
C ASN A 65 1.40 12.77 -0.71
N ASN A 66 1.90 11.57 -0.46
CA ASN A 66 3.25 11.13 -0.80
C ASN A 66 3.25 9.95 -1.80
N PRO A 67 2.81 10.18 -3.05
CA PRO A 67 2.64 9.11 -4.05
C PRO A 67 3.95 8.44 -4.46
N VAL A 68 5.10 9.13 -4.36
CA VAL A 68 6.41 8.54 -4.68
C VAL A 68 6.78 7.45 -3.68
N LYS A 69 6.63 7.70 -2.37
CA LYS A 69 6.86 6.66 -1.35
C LYS A 69 5.84 5.54 -1.46
N ALA A 70 4.57 5.88 -1.74
CA ALA A 70 3.52 4.90 -1.93
C ALA A 70 3.85 3.88 -3.04
N LEU A 71 4.28 4.35 -4.21
CA LEU A 71 4.67 3.48 -5.33
C LEU A 71 5.82 2.53 -4.97
N LYS A 72 6.79 2.96 -4.15
CA LYS A 72 7.87 2.07 -3.69
C LYS A 72 7.34 0.94 -2.81
N CYS A 73 6.41 1.24 -1.91
CA CYS A 73 5.77 0.23 -1.07
C CYS A 73 4.92 -0.73 -1.89
N PHE A 74 4.13 -0.22 -2.84
CA PHE A 74 3.31 -1.05 -3.73
C PHE A 74 4.17 -1.93 -4.64
N ASP A 75 5.27 -1.44 -5.20
CA ASP A 75 6.21 -2.26 -5.98
C ASP A 75 6.75 -3.44 -5.17
N GLN A 76 7.10 -3.21 -3.90
CA GLN A 76 7.55 -4.28 -3.01
C GLN A 76 6.42 -5.26 -2.67
N ALA A 77 5.21 -4.76 -2.40
CA ALA A 77 4.05 -5.61 -2.12
C ALA A 77 3.67 -6.49 -3.33
N LEU A 78 3.67 -5.93 -4.53
CA LEU A 78 3.30 -6.63 -5.78
C LEU A 78 4.36 -7.66 -6.20
N LYS A 79 5.60 -7.57 -5.71
CA LYS A 79 6.58 -8.66 -5.89
C LYS A 79 6.21 -9.93 -5.10
N VAL A 80 5.41 -9.78 -4.04
CA VAL A 80 4.91 -10.89 -3.23
C VAL A 80 3.52 -11.32 -3.72
N GLU A 81 2.66 -10.35 -4.03
CA GLU A 81 1.28 -10.56 -4.49
C GLU A 81 1.01 -9.77 -5.79
N ALA A 82 1.43 -10.32 -6.92
CA ALA A 82 1.45 -9.62 -8.21
C ALA A 82 0.09 -9.11 -8.70
N ASP A 83 -0.97 -9.86 -8.43
CA ASP A 83 -2.32 -9.59 -8.94
C ASP A 83 -3.27 -9.05 -7.86
N HIS A 84 -2.73 -8.43 -6.80
CA HIS A 84 -3.57 -7.84 -5.76
C HIS A 84 -4.27 -6.56 -6.27
N ALA A 85 -5.50 -6.73 -6.77
CA ALA A 85 -6.28 -5.68 -7.40
C ALA A 85 -6.47 -4.39 -6.56
N PRO A 86 -6.66 -4.43 -5.23
CA PRO A 86 -6.67 -3.22 -4.40
C PRO A 86 -5.35 -2.43 -4.45
N THR A 87 -4.20 -3.12 -4.48
CA THR A 87 -2.88 -2.49 -4.61
C THR A 87 -2.73 -1.86 -5.98
N LEU A 88 -3.08 -2.58 -7.06
CA LEU A 88 -3.03 -2.05 -8.42
C LEU A 88 -3.92 -0.80 -8.59
N LEU A 89 -5.11 -0.79 -7.97
CA LEU A 89 -5.97 0.38 -7.96
C LEU A 89 -5.31 1.58 -7.26
N ASN A 90 -4.61 1.35 -6.14
CA ASN A 90 -3.85 2.41 -5.48
C ASN A 90 -2.62 2.86 -6.28
N VAL A 91 -1.96 1.96 -7.03
CA VAL A 91 -0.92 2.35 -8.00
C VAL A 91 -1.50 3.27 -9.06
N ALA A 92 -2.68 2.96 -9.62
CA ALA A 92 -3.33 3.84 -10.58
C ALA A 92 -3.58 5.24 -9.99
N LYS A 93 -4.12 5.33 -8.77
CA LYS A 93 -4.30 6.61 -8.05
C LYS A 93 -2.97 7.36 -7.87
N ALA A 94 -1.91 6.66 -7.46
CA ALA A 94 -0.59 7.25 -7.28
C ALA A 94 -0.03 7.83 -8.59
N LEU A 95 -0.19 7.12 -9.70
CA LEU A 95 0.23 7.55 -11.03
C LEU A 95 -0.51 8.83 -11.45
N PHE A 96 -1.82 8.91 -11.21
CA PHE A 96 -2.59 10.13 -11.47
C PHE A 96 -2.13 11.32 -10.63
N MET A 97 -1.87 11.12 -9.34
CA MET A 97 -1.34 12.17 -8.45
C MET A 97 0.05 12.68 -8.89
N LEU A 98 0.83 11.84 -9.58
CA LEU A 98 2.14 12.20 -10.15
C LEU A 98 2.04 12.80 -11.57
N GLY A 99 0.84 12.97 -12.11
CA GLY A 99 0.65 13.45 -13.49
C GLY A 99 0.97 12.42 -14.57
N LYS A 100 1.23 11.16 -14.20
CA LYS A 100 1.48 10.04 -15.13
C LYS A 100 0.17 9.48 -15.68
N LYS A 101 -0.58 10.34 -16.38
CA LYS A 101 -1.94 10.09 -16.86
C LYS A 101 -2.05 8.83 -17.70
N GLU A 102 -1.14 8.65 -18.67
CA GLU A 102 -1.17 7.49 -19.58
C GLU A 102 -0.98 6.15 -18.86
N GLU A 103 0.02 6.06 -17.98
CA GLU A 103 0.28 4.86 -17.17
C GLU A 103 -0.91 4.55 -16.25
N GLY A 104 -1.47 5.58 -15.61
CA GLY A 104 -2.63 5.45 -14.72
C GLY A 104 -3.89 4.98 -15.47
N LEU A 105 -4.17 5.54 -16.65
CA LEU A 105 -5.32 5.16 -17.49
C LEU A 105 -5.20 3.71 -17.96
N LYS A 106 -4.02 3.29 -18.42
CA LYS A 106 -3.78 1.90 -18.85
C LYS A 106 -4.12 0.92 -17.74
N LEU A 107 -3.67 1.20 -16.51
CA LEU A 107 -3.94 0.34 -15.37
C LEU A 107 -5.42 0.36 -14.96
N ALA A 108 -6.05 1.54 -14.94
CA ALA A 108 -7.48 1.65 -14.64
C ALA A 108 -8.36 0.92 -15.67
N GLN A 109 -7.99 0.93 -16.96
CA GLN A 109 -8.69 0.19 -18.02
C GLN A 109 -8.60 -1.32 -17.85
N ILE A 110 -7.52 -1.84 -17.29
CA ILE A 110 -7.42 -3.27 -16.92
C ILE A 110 -8.40 -3.54 -15.77
N LEU A 111 -8.34 -2.70 -14.72
CA LEU A 111 -9.11 -2.90 -13.49
C LEU A 111 -10.63 -2.66 -13.63
N GLN A 112 -11.08 -1.96 -14.67
CA GLN A 112 -12.52 -1.73 -14.89
C GLN A 112 -13.30 -3.03 -15.15
N ASN A 113 -12.61 -4.10 -15.54
CA ASN A 113 -13.19 -5.42 -15.81
C ASN A 113 -13.02 -6.41 -14.63
N GLU A 114 -12.45 -5.97 -13.52
CA GLU A 114 -12.30 -6.80 -12.32
C GLU A 114 -13.66 -7.25 -11.78
N PRO A 115 -13.79 -8.51 -11.28
CA PRO A 115 -15.05 -9.02 -10.73
C PRO A 115 -15.57 -8.21 -9.53
N SER A 116 -14.66 -7.59 -8.76
CA SER A 116 -15.02 -6.76 -7.62
C SER A 116 -15.66 -5.46 -8.09
N LEU A 117 -16.97 -5.31 -7.83
CA LEU A 117 -17.73 -4.11 -8.20
C LEU A 117 -17.12 -2.84 -7.63
N THR A 118 -16.60 -2.87 -6.40
CA THR A 118 -15.95 -1.71 -5.78
C THR A 118 -14.70 -1.28 -6.56
N ILE A 119 -13.87 -2.23 -6.99
CA ILE A 119 -12.65 -1.95 -7.77
C ILE A 119 -13.02 -1.50 -9.17
N SER A 120 -13.89 -2.25 -9.86
CA SER A 120 -14.36 -1.91 -11.21
C SER A 120 -14.98 -0.52 -11.27
N ASN A 121 -15.88 -0.17 -10.35
CA ASN A 121 -16.52 1.14 -10.32
C ASN A 121 -15.53 2.27 -10.00
N THR A 122 -14.60 2.05 -9.08
CA THR A 122 -13.56 3.05 -8.79
C THR A 122 -12.64 3.26 -9.99
N ALA A 123 -12.25 2.19 -10.68
CA ALA A 123 -11.43 2.27 -11.89
C ALA A 123 -12.15 3.04 -13.01
N LYS A 124 -13.44 2.77 -13.25
CA LYS A 124 -14.27 3.53 -14.20
C LYS A 124 -14.35 5.01 -13.83
N ALA A 125 -14.53 5.33 -12.55
CA ALA A 125 -14.53 6.71 -12.07
C ALA A 125 -13.19 7.42 -12.32
N LEU A 126 -12.06 6.73 -12.10
CA LEU A 126 -10.74 7.27 -12.43
C LEU A 126 -10.57 7.49 -13.94
N ILE A 127 -11.05 6.58 -14.78
CA ILE A 127 -11.01 6.75 -16.24
C ILE A 127 -11.79 8.00 -16.65
N LEU A 128 -13.01 8.19 -16.15
CA LEU A 128 -13.84 9.36 -16.48
C LEU A 128 -13.24 10.68 -15.96
N ALA A 129 -12.64 10.67 -14.76
CA ALA A 129 -12.03 11.87 -14.18
C ALA A 129 -10.75 12.29 -14.91
N TYR A 130 -10.08 11.35 -15.57
CA TYR A 130 -8.80 11.55 -16.25
C TYR A 130 -8.86 11.16 -17.72
N SER A 131 -10.01 11.16 -18.38
CA SER A 131 -10.12 11.06 -19.84
C SER A 131 -10.05 12.47 -20.42
#